data_AF-A0A0V7ZKQ5-F1
#
_entry.id   AF-A0A0V7ZKQ5-F1
#
_cell.length_a   1.000
_cell.length_b   1.000
_cell.length_c   1.000
_cell.angle_alpha   90.00
_cell.angle_beta   90.00
_cell.angle_gamma   90.00
#
_symmetry.space_group_name_H-M   'P 1'
#
loop_
_entity.id
_entity.type
_entity.pdbx_description
1 polymer ?
#
loop_
_entity_poly.entity_id
_entity_poly.type
_entity_poly.pdbx_seq_one_letter_code
_entity_poly.pdbx_strand_id
1 'polypeptide(L)'
;MKFQKQLSQLISSDDIINNLPQIEIFSCAIDRNHLHRRLQQRAINWDMVKLTIAYGKFQYHSHAKTWTLLDKSLKYTPYEIFIDKLRGLRIIAANYYSDDILKLSTAYWAYDLKR
;
A
#
# COMPACT_ATOMS: atom_id res chain seq x y z
N MET A 1 -10.70 17.32 10.53
CA MET A 1 -10.91 16.88 9.14
C MET A 1 -10.45 15.43 9.01
N LYS A 2 -11.31 14.50 8.57
CA LYS A 2 -11.02 13.04 8.63
C LYS A 2 -9.92 12.69 7.63
N PHE A 3 -8.75 12.25 8.11
CA PHE A 3 -7.56 11.83 7.34
C PHE A 3 -7.89 11.14 6.00
N GLN A 4 -8.78 10.15 6.05
CA GLN A 4 -9.17 9.39 4.86
C GLN A 4 -9.72 10.27 3.75
N LYS A 5 -10.57 11.25 4.07
CA LYS A 5 -11.15 12.17 3.07
C LYS A 5 -10.08 13.02 2.39
N GLN A 6 -9.11 13.52 3.15
CA GLN A 6 -8.01 14.31 2.60
C GLN A 6 -7.09 13.46 1.71
N LEU A 7 -6.79 12.24 2.16
CA LEU A 7 -5.98 11.31 1.39
C LEU A 7 -6.67 10.97 0.06
N SER A 8 -7.96 10.60 0.08
CA SER A 8 -8.71 10.28 -1.13
C SER A 8 -8.75 11.45 -2.11
N GLN A 9 -8.88 12.69 -1.63
CA GLN A 9 -8.86 13.88 -2.46
C GLN A 9 -7.51 14.04 -3.19
N LEU A 10 -6.40 13.93 -2.47
CA LEU A 10 -5.07 14.05 -3.07
C LEU A 10 -4.78 12.94 -4.09
N ILE A 11 -5.16 11.70 -3.76
CA ILE A 11 -4.98 10.55 -4.65
C ILE A 11 -5.79 10.70 -5.94
N SER A 12 -7.00 11.26 -5.89
CA SER A 12 -7.86 11.38 -7.08
C SER A 12 -7.24 12.20 -8.21
N SER A 13 -6.32 13.12 -7.88
CA SER A 13 -5.59 13.98 -8.82
C SER A 13 -4.14 13.52 -9.07
N ASP A 14 -3.73 12.35 -8.57
CA ASP A 14 -2.35 11.89 -8.65
C ASP A 14 -2.15 10.96 -9.86
N ASP A 15 -1.46 11.47 -10.88
CA ASP A 15 -1.20 10.75 -12.11
C ASP A 15 -0.36 9.48 -11.91
N ILE A 16 0.55 9.45 -10.94
CA ILE A 16 1.36 8.25 -10.68
C ILE A 16 0.46 7.13 -10.15
N ILE A 17 -0.44 7.47 -9.22
CA ILE A 17 -1.37 6.49 -8.66
C ILE A 17 -2.42 6.04 -9.69
N ASN A 18 -2.89 6.96 -10.53
CA ASN A 18 -3.86 6.65 -11.57
C ASN A 18 -3.31 5.74 -12.67
N ASN A 19 -1.98 5.71 -12.86
CA ASN A 19 -1.30 4.84 -13.82
C ASN A 19 -0.76 3.53 -13.21
N LEU A 20 -1.14 3.17 -11.99
CA LEU A 20 -0.74 1.90 -11.39
C LEU A 20 -1.32 0.70 -12.15
N PRO A 21 -0.61 -0.44 -12.17
CA PRO A 21 -1.15 -1.69 -12.70
C PRO A 21 -2.40 -2.12 -11.92
N GLN A 22 -3.17 -3.04 -12.50
CA GLN A 22 -4.35 -3.57 -11.83
C GLN A 22 -3.93 -4.29 -10.54
N ILE A 23 -4.51 -3.88 -9.41
CA ILE A 23 -4.23 -4.49 -8.10
C ILE A 23 -5.35 -5.46 -7.77
N GLU A 24 -5.00 -6.73 -7.61
CA GLU A 24 -5.92 -7.80 -7.22
C GLU A 24 -5.57 -8.36 -5.86
N ILE A 25 -6.56 -8.86 -5.14
CA ILE A 25 -6.32 -9.58 -3.89
C ILE A 25 -5.99 -11.03 -4.18
N PHE A 26 -4.85 -11.48 -3.65
CA PHE A 26 -4.59 -12.90 -3.53
C PHE A 26 -5.55 -13.49 -2.48
N SER A 27 -6.49 -14.30 -2.96
CA SER A 27 -7.42 -15.04 -2.12
C SER A 27 -7.12 -16.54 -2.22
N CYS A 28 -7.03 -17.21 -1.08
CA CYS A 28 -7.07 -18.67 -1.05
C CYS A 28 -8.54 -19.12 -1.23
N ALA A 29 -8.77 -20.26 -1.88
CA ALA A 29 -10.11 -20.80 -2.10
C ALA A 29 -10.94 -20.97 -0.81
N ILE A 30 -10.25 -21.14 0.33
CA ILE A 30 -10.83 -21.38 1.65
C ILE A 30 -11.31 -20.08 2.34
N ASP A 31 -10.56 -18.98 2.22
CA ASP A 31 -10.92 -17.68 2.81
C ASP A 31 -10.65 -16.55 1.82
N ARG A 32 -11.68 -16.25 1.01
CA ARG A 32 -11.61 -15.20 0.00
C ARG A 32 -11.53 -13.80 0.59
N ASN A 33 -11.97 -13.62 1.84
CA ASN A 33 -12.05 -12.32 2.51
C ASN A 33 -10.94 -12.09 3.53
N HIS A 34 -10.00 -13.04 3.67
CA HIS A 34 -8.91 -12.98 4.64
C HIS A 34 -8.19 -11.63 4.60
N LEU A 35 -7.81 -11.19 3.40
CA LEU A 35 -7.05 -9.95 3.24
C LEU A 35 -7.90 -8.71 3.57
N HIS A 36 -9.13 -8.64 3.08
CA HIS A 36 -10.06 -7.54 3.42
C HIS A 36 -10.23 -7.41 4.93
N ARG A 37 -10.43 -8.53 5.64
CA ARG A 37 -10.54 -8.54 7.09
C ARG A 37 -9.26 -8.06 7.77
N ARG A 38 -8.08 -8.48 7.29
CA ARG A 38 -6.79 -8.01 7.83
C ARG A 38 -6.56 -6.52 7.61
N LEU A 39 -6.94 -6.00 6.45
CA LEU A 39 -6.89 -4.56 6.15
C LEU A 39 -7.77 -3.78 7.13
N GLN A 40 -9.01 -4.22 7.32
CA GLN A 40 -9.96 -3.60 8.25
C GLN A 40 -9.43 -3.63 9.70
N GLN A 41 -8.96 -4.79 10.17
CA GLN A 41 -8.41 -4.95 11.53
C GLN A 41 -7.19 -4.06 11.79
N ARG A 42 -6.44 -3.69 10.74
CA ARG A 42 -5.24 -2.84 10.81
C ARG A 42 -5.52 -1.37 10.46
N ALA A 43 -6.80 -1.02 10.23
CA ALA A 43 -7.25 0.28 9.76
C ALA A 43 -6.51 0.75 8.48
N ILE A 44 -6.21 -0.18 7.57
CA ILE A 44 -5.59 0.09 6.27
C ILE A 44 -6.70 0.11 5.21
N ASN A 45 -6.73 1.15 4.38
CA ASN A 45 -7.67 1.25 3.26
C ASN A 45 -6.94 1.16 1.90
N TRP A 46 -7.69 1.10 0.82
CA TRP A 46 -7.15 0.96 -0.54
C TRP A 46 -6.32 2.15 -1.01
N ASP A 47 -6.69 3.36 -0.60
CA ASP A 47 -5.93 4.58 -0.90
C ASP A 47 -4.51 4.50 -0.32
N MET A 48 -4.39 4.01 0.92
CA MET A 48 -3.09 3.78 1.57
C MET A 48 -2.29 2.68 0.86
N VAL A 49 -2.95 1.63 0.36
CA VAL A 49 -2.30 0.56 -0.42
C VAL A 49 -1.74 1.12 -1.74
N LYS A 50 -2.56 1.84 -2.51
CA LYS A 50 -2.16 2.46 -3.78
C LYS A 50 -0.98 3.41 -3.59
N LEU A 51 -1.09 4.31 -2.62
CA LEU A 51 -0.02 5.25 -2.28
C LEU A 51 1.28 4.51 -1.93
N THR A 52 1.20 3.42 -1.18
CA THR A 52 2.38 2.63 -0.82
C THR A 52 3.02 1.95 -2.02
N ILE A 53 2.23 1.46 -2.97
CA ILE A 53 2.75 0.86 -4.20
C ILE A 53 3.42 1.93 -5.08
N ALA A 54 2.84 3.12 -5.17
CA ALA A 54 3.36 4.22 -5.97
C ALA A 54 4.66 4.83 -5.41
N TYR A 55 4.70 5.13 -4.10
CA TYR A 55 5.78 5.91 -3.49
C TYR A 55 6.67 5.10 -2.54
N GLY A 56 6.25 3.91 -2.15
CA GLY A 56 6.99 3.08 -1.20
C GLY A 56 8.33 2.64 -1.76
N LYS A 57 9.31 2.50 -0.88
CA LYS A 57 10.59 1.88 -1.23
C LYS A 57 10.34 0.44 -1.69
N PHE A 58 10.58 0.18 -2.97
CA PHE A 58 10.46 -1.14 -3.56
C PHE A 58 11.62 -2.04 -3.14
N GLN A 59 11.31 -3.30 -2.85
CA GLN A 59 12.25 -4.38 -2.60
C GLN A 59 11.69 -5.67 -3.19
N TYR A 60 12.54 -6.48 -3.81
CA TYR A 60 12.21 -7.82 -4.26
C TYR A 60 13.02 -8.84 -3.48
N HIS A 61 12.35 -9.75 -2.77
CA HIS A 61 13.00 -10.80 -1.98
C HIS A 61 12.07 -12.01 -1.83
N SER A 62 12.63 -13.21 -1.79
CA SER A 62 11.88 -14.48 -1.61
C SER A 62 10.66 -14.61 -2.51
N HIS A 63 10.80 -14.25 -3.79
CA HIS A 63 9.73 -14.25 -4.79
C HIS A 63 8.52 -13.39 -4.45
N ALA A 64 8.72 -12.34 -3.65
CA ALA A 64 7.70 -11.36 -3.30
C ALA A 64 8.16 -9.94 -3.63
N LYS A 65 7.24 -9.15 -4.19
CA LYS A 65 7.39 -7.72 -4.40
C LYS A 65 6.90 -6.99 -3.14
N THR A 66 7.77 -6.19 -2.53
CA THR A 66 7.47 -5.48 -1.27
C THR A 66 7.66 -3.98 -1.46
N TRP A 67 6.70 -3.20 -0.96
CA TRP A 67 6.81 -1.74 -0.88
C TRP A 67 6.65 -1.30 0.56
N THR A 68 7.52 -0.42 1.03
CA THR A 68 7.40 0.17 2.38
C THR A 68 7.41 1.68 2.31
N LEU A 69 6.40 2.34 2.88
CA LEU A 69 6.41 3.78 3.05
C LEU A 69 7.40 4.17 4.15
N LEU A 70 8.37 5.00 3.77
CA LEU A 70 9.35 5.61 4.66
C LEU A 70 9.14 7.13 4.60
N ASP A 71 9.64 7.86 5.59
CA ASP A 71 9.51 9.33 5.62
C ASP A 71 10.09 9.96 4.36
N LYS A 72 11.27 9.49 3.97
CA LYS A 72 11.95 9.92 2.74
C LYS A 72 11.18 9.60 1.46
N SER A 73 10.25 8.65 1.48
CA SER A 73 9.38 8.33 0.35
C SER A 73 8.29 9.38 0.14
N LEU A 74 7.86 10.02 1.23
CA LEU A 74 6.77 11.02 1.20
C LEU A 74 7.31 12.45 1.31
N LYS A 75 8.57 12.62 1.71
CA LYS A 75 9.23 13.92 1.74
C LYS A 75 9.22 14.54 0.34
N TYR A 76 8.86 15.82 0.25
CA TYR A 76 8.68 16.55 -1.01
C TYR A 76 7.53 16.05 -1.89
N THR A 77 6.56 15.33 -1.30
CA THR A 77 5.30 14.98 -1.95
C THR A 77 4.14 15.68 -1.25
N PRO A 78 2.96 15.80 -1.89
CA PRO A 78 1.75 16.30 -1.24
C PRO A 78 1.32 15.47 0.00
N TYR A 79 1.85 14.26 0.15
CA TYR A 79 1.55 13.34 1.24
C TYR A 79 2.48 13.49 2.45
N GLU A 80 3.44 14.42 2.43
CA GLU A 80 4.37 14.67 3.54
C GLU A 80 3.63 14.94 4.86
N ILE A 81 2.47 15.61 4.79
CA ILE A 81 1.57 15.87 5.93
C ILE A 81 1.02 14.61 6.61
N PHE A 82 1.18 13.44 5.99
CA PHE A 82 0.70 12.16 6.49
C PHE A 82 1.82 11.20 6.90
N ILE A 83 3.08 11.65 6.96
CA ILE A 83 4.22 10.82 7.34
C ILE A 83 3.95 10.05 8.64
N ASP A 84 3.54 10.71 9.72
CA ASP A 84 3.29 10.04 11.01
C ASP A 84 2.20 8.96 10.94
N LYS A 85 1.26 9.10 10.00
CA LYS A 85 0.15 8.16 9.82
C LYS A 85 0.52 6.99 8.92
N LEU A 86 1.43 7.21 7.97
CA LEU A 86 1.75 6.27 6.88
C LEU A 86 3.13 5.61 7.01
N ARG A 87 4.02 6.16 7.84
CA ARG A 87 5.34 5.60 8.13
C ARG A 87 5.22 4.12 8.51
N GLY A 88 6.03 3.30 7.86
CA GLY A 88 6.10 1.87 8.10
C GLY A 88 4.96 1.07 7.50
N LEU A 89 4.04 1.66 6.72
CA LEU A 89 3.08 0.87 5.97
C LEU A 89 3.83 0.01 4.95
N ARG A 90 3.63 -1.31 5.02
CA ARG A 90 4.26 -2.28 4.13
C ARG A 90 3.20 -3.08 3.38
N ILE A 91 3.41 -3.17 2.07
CA ILE A 91 2.59 -3.91 1.12
C ILE A 91 3.43 -5.03 0.52
N ILE A 92 2.88 -6.24 0.47
CA ILE A 92 3.52 -7.41 -0.14
C ILE A 92 2.60 -7.98 -1.21
N ALA A 93 3.11 -8.08 -2.43
CA ALA A 93 2.46 -8.74 -3.55
C ALA A 93 3.26 -9.99 -3.97
N ALA A 94 2.54 -11.00 -4.42
CA ALA A 94 3.14 -12.22 -4.94
C ALA A 94 3.66 -11.99 -6.38
N ASN A 95 4.75 -12.66 -6.75
CA ASN A 95 5.39 -12.50 -8.05
C ASN A 95 4.76 -13.36 -9.17
N TYR A 96 3.54 -13.87 -9.00
CA TYR A 96 3.03 -14.99 -9.81
C TYR A 96 2.29 -14.60 -11.10
N TYR A 97 2.31 -13.34 -11.54
CA TYR A 97 1.49 -12.92 -12.67
C TYR A 97 2.22 -11.96 -13.61
N SER A 98 1.66 -11.80 -14.81
CA SER A 98 2.08 -10.85 -15.84
C SER A 98 2.31 -9.45 -15.26
N ASP A 99 3.14 -8.66 -15.95
CA ASP A 99 3.56 -7.34 -15.48
C ASP A 99 2.40 -6.35 -15.26
N ASP A 100 1.22 -6.65 -15.79
CA ASP A 100 0.02 -5.81 -15.71
C ASP A 100 -0.82 -6.00 -14.44
N ILE A 101 -0.61 -7.09 -13.67
CA ILE A 101 -1.42 -7.41 -12.48
C ILE A 101 -0.56 -7.63 -11.24
N LEU A 102 -0.80 -6.82 -10.21
CA LEU A 102 -0.23 -7.01 -8.87
C LEU A 102 -1.17 -7.77 -7.96
N LYS A 103 -0.83 -9.03 -7.64
CA LYS A 103 -1.59 -9.84 -6.68
C LYS A 103 -1.13 -9.57 -5.25
N LEU A 104 -1.85 -8.72 -4.56
CA LEU A 104 -1.63 -8.34 -3.16
C LEU A 104 -1.84 -9.54 -2.24
N SER A 105 -0.80 -9.94 -1.51
CA SER A 105 -0.84 -11.03 -0.54
C SER A 105 -1.15 -10.52 0.87
N THR A 106 -0.50 -9.43 1.30
CA THR A 106 -0.73 -8.86 2.62
C THR A 106 -0.33 -7.39 2.71
N ALA A 107 -0.84 -6.73 3.74
CA ALA A 107 -0.49 -5.36 4.11
C ALA A 107 -0.44 -5.25 5.64
N TYR A 108 0.61 -4.61 6.17
CA TYR A 108 0.78 -4.44 7.62
C TYR A 108 1.67 -3.25 7.98
N TRP A 109 1.64 -2.86 9.26
CA TRP A 109 2.52 -1.85 9.82
C TRP A 109 3.81 -2.49 10.32
N ALA A 110 4.94 -2.14 9.72
CA ALA A 110 6.27 -2.45 10.23
C ALA A 110 6.57 -1.52 11.42
N TYR A 111 6.19 -1.96 12.62
CA TYR A 111 6.25 -1.13 13.84
C TYR A 111 7.66 -0.74 14.27
N ASP A 112 8.67 -1.52 13.89
CA ASP A 112 10.08 -1.20 14.03
C ASP A 112 10.44 0.11 13.31
N LEU A 113 9.77 0.39 12.20
CA LEU A 113 9.95 1.60 11.40
C LEU A 113 9.04 2.76 11.84
N LYS A 114 8.11 2.54 12.78
CA LYS A 114 7.21 3.59 13.31
C LYS A 114 7.79 4.40 14.48
N ARG A 115 8.97 4.05 14.94
CA ARG A 115 9.65 4.76 16.03
C ARG A 115 10.15 6.14 15.62
#